data_AF-A0A2G6KN43-F1
#
_entry.id   AF-A0A2G6KN43-F1
#
_cell.length_a   1.000
_cell.length_b   1.000
_cell.length_c   1.000
_cell.angle_alpha   90.00
_cell.angle_beta   90.00
_cell.angle_gamma   90.00
#
_symmetry.space_group_name_H-M   'P 1'
#
loop_
_entity.id
_entity.type
_entity.pdbx_description
1 polymer ?
#
loop_
_entity_poly.entity_id
_entity_poly.type
_entity_poly.pdbx_seq_one_letter_code
_entity_poly.pdbx_strand_id
1 'polypeptide(L)' 'MSAAAWLVVADIIVCFALLLVARWPADLILFSGVTVLLVFGVVTPEQALVGMSNEGLATVAVLFVVARA' A
#
# COMPACT_ATOMS: atom_id res chain seq x y z
N MET A 1 -5.09 1.54 -23.26
CA MET A 1 -5.00 1.37 -21.77
C MET A 1 -6.11 2.20 -21.15
N SER A 2 -6.85 1.68 -20.17
CA SER A 2 -7.98 2.40 -19.55
C SER A 2 -7.49 3.55 -18.66
N ALA A 3 -8.35 4.54 -18.41
CA ALA A 3 -8.02 5.67 -17.52
C ALA A 3 -7.66 5.21 -16.09
N ALA A 4 -8.35 4.19 -15.59
CA ALA A 4 -8.06 3.56 -14.30
C ALA A 4 -6.64 2.97 -14.25
N ALA A 5 -6.18 2.32 -15.33
CA ALA A 5 -4.82 1.75 -15.36
C ALA A 5 -3.73 2.83 -15.25
N TRP A 6 -3.91 3.97 -15.93
CA TRP A 6 -3.01 5.10 -15.80
C TRP A 6 -3.00 5.71 -14.41
N LEU A 7 -4.16 5.77 -13.75
CA LEU A 7 -4.29 6.23 -12.37
C LEU A 7 -3.48 5.32 -11.42
N VAL A 8 -3.60 4.00 -11.55
CA VAL A 8 -2.81 3.04 -10.75
C VAL A 8 -1.32 3.21 -10.97
N VAL A 9 -0.87 3.35 -12.22
CA VAL A 9 0.56 3.55 -12.51
C VAL A 9 1.06 4.87 -11.92
N ALA A 10 0.28 5.95 -12.02
CA ALA A 10 0.62 7.23 -11.42
C ALA A 10 0.71 7.13 -9.89
N ASP A 11 -0.26 6.46 -9.25
CA ASP A 11 -0.28 6.21 -7.81
C ASP A 11 0.97 5.46 -7.33
N ILE A 12 1.35 4.41 -8.05
CA ILE A 12 2.58 3.64 -7.78
C ILE A 12 3.80 4.56 -7.86
N ILE A 13 3.95 5.32 -8.95
CA ILE A 13 5.10 6.22 -9.14
C ILE A 13 5.17 7.26 -8.01
N VAL A 14 4.03 7.84 -7.62
CA VAL A 14 3.94 8.82 -6.53
C VAL A 14 4.31 8.18 -5.19
N CYS A 15 3.78 7.00 -4.86
CA CYS A 15 4.12 6.30 -3.63
C CYS A 15 5.63 6.01 -3.54
N PHE A 16 6.23 5.50 -4.62
CA PHE A 16 7.68 5.25 -4.67
C PHE A 16 8.49 6.53 -4.55
N ALA A 17 8.11 7.61 -5.24
CA ALA A 17 8.79 8.89 -5.13
C ALA A 17 8.72 9.46 -3.70
N LEU A 18 7.57 9.34 -3.03
CA LEU A 18 7.41 9.74 -1.63
C LEU A 18 8.26 8.88 -0.70
N LEU A 19 8.31 7.56 -0.89
CA LEU A 19 9.18 6.69 -0.08
C LEU A 19 10.67 7.03 -0.24
N LEU A 20 11.08 7.51 -1.41
CA LEU A 20 12.47 7.90 -1.68
C LEU A 20 12.86 9.25 -1.06
N VAL A 21 11.94 10.21 -1.04
CA VAL A 21 12.26 11.62 -0.74
C VAL A 21 11.65 12.09 0.59
N ALA A 22 10.48 11.58 0.97
CA ALA A 22 9.78 12.00 2.18
C ALA A 22 10.30 11.27 3.42
N ARG A 23 10.38 12.00 4.53
CA ARG A 23 10.69 11.44 5.86
C ARG A 23 9.45 10.98 6.62
N TRP A 24 8.36 10.71 5.90
CA TRP A 24 7.11 10.27 6.51
C TRP A 24 7.17 8.77 6.79
N PRO A 25 6.41 8.28 7.79
CA PRO A 25 6.21 6.85 8.00
C PRO A 25 5.75 6.18 6.70
N ALA A 26 6.39 5.06 6.35
CA ALA A 26 6.11 4.34 5.11
C ALA A 26 4.66 3.83 5.07
N ASP A 27 4.13 3.42 6.22
CA ASP A 27 2.74 3.03 6.41
C ASP A 27 1.77 4.12 5.96
N LEU A 28 1.95 5.38 6.38
CA LEU A 28 1.12 6.50 5.95
C LEU A 28 1.16 6.72 4.44
N ILE A 29 2.35 6.61 3.82
CA ILE A 29 2.50 6.80 2.37
C ILE A 29 1.71 5.70 1.62
N LEU A 30 1.92 4.43 1.96
CA LEU A 30 1.22 3.32 1.30
C LEU A 30 -0.31 3.36 1.55
N PHE A 31 -0.74 3.67 2.77
CA PHE A 31 -2.18 3.81 3.08
C PHE A 31 -2.81 4.96 2.31
N SER A 32 -2.09 6.05 2.06
CA SER A 32 -2.58 7.16 1.25
C SER A 32 -2.84 6.75 -0.20
N GLY A 33 -1.95 5.94 -0.81
CA GLY A 33 -2.16 5.41 -2.16
C GLY A 33 -3.39 4.51 -2.26
N VAL A 34 -3.54 3.57 -1.30
CA VAL A 34 -4.75 2.74 -1.22
C VAL A 34 -6.01 3.59 -1.05
N THR A 35 -5.95 4.65 -0.22
CA THR A 35 -7.06 5.58 -0.02
C THR A 35 -7.43 6.31 -1.32
N VAL A 36 -6.44 6.77 -2.08
CA VAL A 36 -6.66 7.40 -3.40
C VAL A 36 -7.38 6.42 -4.33
N LEU A 37 -6.89 5.18 -4.46
CA LEU A 37 -7.50 4.17 -5.33
C LEU A 37 -8.94 3.82 -4.91
N LEU A 38 -9.23 3.80 -3.60
CA LEU A 38 -10.59 3.60 -3.07
C LEU A 38 -11.51 4.78 -3.38
N VAL A 39 -11.05 6.02 -3.20
CA VAL A 39 -11.85 7.23 -3.48
C VAL A 39 -12.22 7.33 -4.96
N PHE A 40 -11.31 6.93 -5.85
CA PHE A 40 -11.57 6.88 -7.29
C PHE A 40 -12.33 5.61 -7.74
N GLY A 41 -12.67 4.71 -6.80
CA GLY A 41 -13.43 3.49 -7.08
C GLY A 41 -12.69 2.49 -7.96
N VAL A 42 -11.36 2.56 -8.00
CA VAL A 42 -10.52 1.65 -8.80
C VAL A 42 -10.44 0.27 -8.17
N VAL A 43 -10.51 0.21 -6.84
CA VAL A 43 -10.56 -1.02 -6.04
C VAL A 43 -11.72 -0.95 -5.04
N THR A 44 -12.27 -2.10 -4.66
CA THR A 44 -13.26 -2.16 -3.58
C THR A 44 -12.58 -2.26 -2.21
N PRO A 45 -13.28 -1.96 -1.10
CA PRO A 45 -12.73 -2.11 0.25
C PRO A 45 -12.22 -3.52 0.53
N GLU A 46 -12.93 -4.55 0.05
CA GLU A 46 -12.53 -5.95 0.23
C GLU A 46 -11.22 -6.24 -0.52
N GLN A 47 -11.06 -5.74 -1.74
CA GLN A 47 -9.83 -5.89 -2.52
C GLN A 47 -8.64 -5.19 -1.87
N ALA A 48 -8.86 -4.02 -1.27
CA ALA A 48 -7.82 -3.32 -0.52
C ALA A 48 -7.36 -4.12 0.72
N LEU A 49 -8.31 -4.74 1.45
CA LEU A 49 -8.02 -5.55 2.63
C LEU A 49 -7.32 -6.87 2.30
N VAL A 50 -7.61 -7.47 1.14
CA VAL A 50 -6.88 -8.65 0.64
C VAL A 50 -5.41 -8.33 0.46
N GLY A 51 -5.07 -7.15 -0.08
CA GLY A 51 -3.68 -6.71 -0.20
C GLY A 51 -2.95 -6.57 1.14
N MET A 52 -3.68 -6.17 2.20
CA MET A 52 -3.14 -6.10 3.57
C MET A 52 -2.98 -7.47 4.23
N SER A 53 -3.67 -8.50 3.75
CA SER A 53 -3.71 -9.85 4.35
C SER A 53 -2.71 -10.82 3.72
N ASN A 54 -1.61 -10.30 3.18
CA ASN A 54 -0.58 -11.12 2.54
C ASN A 54 0.19 -11.97 3.57
N GLU A 55 0.35 -13.27 3.29
CA GLU A 55 1.17 -14.20 4.07
C GLU A 55 2.59 -13.67 4.33
N GLY A 56 3.17 -12.94 3.37
CA GLY A 56 4.46 -12.29 3.55
C GLY A 56 4.49 -11.32 4.75
N LEU A 57 3.47 -10.47 4.90
CA LEU A 57 3.38 -9.56 6.06
C LEU A 57 3.19 -10.34 7.36
N ALA A 58 2.39 -11.40 7.33
CA ALA A 58 2.13 -12.23 8.51
C ALA A 58 3.42 -12.90 9.03
N THR A 59 4.26 -13.44 8.14
CA THR A 59 5.55 -14.05 8.54
C THR A 59 6.50 -13.02 9.16
N VAL A 60 6.61 -11.83 8.57
CA VAL A 60 7.43 -10.74 9.13
C VAL A 60 6.92 -10.32 10.50
N ALA A 61 5.59 -10.21 10.68
CA ALA A 61 5.00 -9.91 11.98
C ALA A 61 5.36 -10.97 13.04
N VAL A 62 5.36 -12.26 12.69
CA VAL A 62 5.82 -13.34 13.59
C VAL A 62 7.30 -13.17 13.94
N LEU A 63 8.17 -12.80 13.00
CA LEU A 63 9.58 -12.53 13.29
C LEU A 63 9.76 -11.38 14.28
N PHE A 64 8.93 -10.33 14.20
CA PHE A 64 8.91 -9.26 15.22
C PHE A 64 8.45 -9.76 16.60
N VAL A 65 7.57 -10.77 16.67
CA VAL A 65 7.17 -11.41 17.93
C VAL A 65 8.31 -12.23 18.53
N VAL A 66 9.08 -12.93 17.71
CA VAL A 66 10.22 -13.72 18.15
C VAL A 66 11.38 -12.83 18.57
N ALA A 67 11.68 -11.76 17.83
CA ALA A 67 12.79 -10.86 18.13
C ALA A 67 12.66 -10.14 19.50
N ARG A 68 11.44 -10.03 20.03
CA ARG A 68 11.15 -9.43 21.34
C ARG A 68 11.04 -10.46 22.48
N ALA A 69 11.03 -11.76 22.18
CA ALA A 69 10.91 -12.87 23.14
C ALA A 69 12.29 -13.40 23.54
#